data_AF-A0A0Q7NZ18-F1
#
_entry.id   AF-A0A0Q7NZ18-F1
#
_cell.length_a   1.000
_cell.length_b   1.000
_cell.length_c   1.000
_cell.angle_alpha   90.00
_cell.angle_beta   90.00
_cell.angle_gamma   90.00
#
_symmetry.space_group_name_H-M   'P 1'
#
loop_
_entity.id
_entity.type
_entity.pdbx_description
1 polymer ?
#
loop_
_entity_poly.entity_id
_entity_poly.type
_entity_poly.pdbx_seq_one_letter_code
_entity_poly.pdbx_strand_id
1 'polypeptide(L)' 'MPRFHFHVRTSLGVEADDDGIPFQNLEAATEDARASLFEMIADQLATGRRTTYLGIDISDDLGTVLAVVTVDDAIDRNV' A
#
# COMPACT_ATOMS: atom_id res chain seq x y z
N MET A 1 -10.29 4.29 16.77
CA MET A 1 -10.10 3.80 15.39
C MET A 1 -8.88 2.91 15.41
N PRO A 2 -8.94 1.66 14.91
CA PRO A 2 -7.77 0.81 14.77
C PRO A 2 -6.68 1.51 13.96
N ARG A 3 -5.43 1.28 14.33
CA ARG A 3 -4.26 1.76 13.61
C ARG A 3 -3.80 0.67 12.64
N PHE A 4 -3.50 1.08 11.41
CA PHE A 4 -2.99 0.20 10.37
C PHE A 4 -1.66 0.75 9.86
N HIS A 5 -0.71 -0.14 9.64
CA HIS A 5 0.62 0.18 9.15
C HIS A 5 0.73 -0.23 7.69
N PHE A 6 1.26 0.66 6.84
CA PHE A 6 1.37 0.45 5.40
C PHE A 6 2.82 0.21 4.98
N HIS A 7 3.22 -1.05 4.93
CA HIS A 7 4.58 -1.43 4.55
C HIS A 7 4.69 -1.58 3.03
N VAL A 8 5.47 -0.71 2.39
CA VAL A 8 5.62 -0.70 0.93
C VAL A 8 6.61 -1.77 0.52
N ARG A 9 6.18 -2.71 -0.32
CA ARG A 9 7.06 -3.70 -0.93
C ARG A 9 7.68 -3.13 -2.19
N THR A 10 9.00 -3.20 -2.29
CA THR A 10 9.77 -2.82 -3.48
C THR A 10 10.64 -3.97 -3.95
N SER A 11 11.22 -3.84 -5.15
CA SER A 11 12.23 -4.78 -5.64
C SER A 11 13.52 -4.81 -4.81
N LEU A 12 13.75 -3.82 -3.93
CA LEU A 12 14.93 -3.71 -3.07
C LEU A 12 14.67 -4.20 -1.64
N GLY A 13 13.41 -4.42 -1.25
CA GLY A 13 13.03 -4.80 0.10
C GLY A 13 11.70 -4.20 0.52
N VAL A 14 11.42 -4.26 1.81
CA VAL A 14 10.20 -3.69 2.42
C VAL A 14 10.55 -2.40 3.13
N GLU A 15 9.85 -1.33 2.78
CA GLU A 15 9.89 -0.05 3.49
C GLU A 15 8.81 -0.09 4.58
N ALA A 16 9.23 -0.20 5.84
CA ALA A 16 8.33 -0.27 6.97
C ALA A 16 7.72 1.09 7.31
N ASP A 17 6.50 1.05 7.84
CA ASP A 17 5.75 2.19 8.35
C ASP A 17 5.52 1.93 9.83
N ASP A 18 6.31 2.56 10.69
CA ASP A 18 6.25 2.36 12.14
C ASP A 18 5.20 3.26 12.81
N ASP A 19 4.73 4.30 12.11
CA ASP A 19 3.78 5.27 12.67
C ASP A 19 2.35 4.79 12.50
N GLY A 20 2.02 4.25 11.32
CA GLY A 20 0.68 3.82 10.96
C GLY A 20 -0.36 4.94 10.97
N ILE A 21 -1.53 4.66 10.43
CA ILE A 21 -2.62 5.63 10.26
C ILE A 21 -3.91 5.04 10.84
N PRO A 22 -4.70 5.82 11.62
CA PRO A 22 -5.98 5.34 12.13
C PRO A 22 -7.05 5.32 11.04
N PHE A 23 -7.71 4.18 10.85
CA PHE A 23 -8.87 4.03 9.95
C PHE A 23 -10.08 3.48 10.70
N GLN A 24 -11.27 3.57 10.07
CA GLN A 24 -12.50 3.03 10.64
C GLN A 24 -12.48 1.50 10.66
N ASN A 25 -11.97 0.88 9.60
CA ASN A 25 -11.88 -0.57 9.40
C ASN A 25 -10.78 -0.89 8.36
N LEU A 26 -10.53 -2.18 8.16
CA LEU A 26 -9.52 -2.67 7.21
C LEU A 26 -9.87 -2.33 5.75
N GLU A 27 -11.16 -2.30 5.40
CA GLU A 27 -11.63 -1.96 4.05
C GLU A 27 -11.25 -0.52 3.69
N ALA A 28 -11.51 0.45 4.57
CA ALA A 28 -11.12 1.84 4.37
C ALA A 28 -9.59 2.01 4.27
N ALA A 29 -8.83 1.25 5.05
CA ALA A 29 -7.38 1.22 4.96
C ALA A 29 -6.90 0.61 3.62
N THR A 30 -7.61 -0.39 3.10
CA THR A 30 -7.29 -1.06 1.83
C THR A 30 -7.57 -0.15 0.63
N GLU A 31 -8.68 0.59 0.64
CA GLU A 31 -9.00 1.60 -0.38
C GLU A 31 -7.92 2.71 -0.43
N ASP A 32 -7.50 3.20 0.73
CA ASP A 32 -6.47 4.24 0.82
C ASP A 32 -5.09 3.73 0.37
N ALA A 33 -4.72 2.51 0.75
CA ALA A 33 -3.50 1.86 0.27
C ALA A 33 -3.52 1.64 -1.26
N ARG A 34 -4.67 1.27 -1.84
CA ARG A 34 -4.85 1.15 -3.30
C ARG A 34 -4.64 2.49 -4.00
N ALA A 35 -5.26 3.56 -3.51
CA ALA A 35 -5.09 4.90 -4.05
C ALA A 35 -3.64 5.39 -3.95
N SER A 36 -3.02 5.22 -2.78
CA SER A 36 -1.63 5.59 -2.51
C SER A 36 -0.66 4.84 -3.44
N LEU A 37 -0.82 3.53 -3.58
CA LEU A 37 0.03 2.72 -4.45
C LEU A 37 -0.10 3.16 -5.92
N PHE A 38 -1.33 3.46 -6.37
CA PHE A 38 -1.56 3.97 -7.72
C PHE A 38 -0.84 5.31 -7.95
N GLU A 39 -0.95 6.25 -7.01
CA GLU A 39 -0.28 7.56 -7.10
C GLU A 39 1.26 7.41 -7.15
N MET A 40 1.81 6.54 -6.30
CA MET A 40 3.25 6.26 -6.26
C MET A 40 3.76 5.66 -7.57
N ILE A 41 3.01 4.72 -8.17
CA ILE A 41 3.33 4.13 -9.47
C ILE A 41 3.23 5.19 -10.57
N ALA A 42 2.15 5.98 -10.57
CA ALA A 42 1.92 7.02 -11.57
C ALA A 42 3.05 8.06 -11.57
N ASP A 43 3.54 8.49 -10.40
CA ASP A 43 4.67 9.42 -10.28
C ASP A 43 5.98 8.83 -10.87
N GLN A 44 6.31 7.58 -10.56
CA GLN A 44 7.48 6.92 -11.14
C GLN A 44 7.38 6.81 -12.67
N LEU A 45 6.20 6.42 -13.18
CA LEU A 45 5.97 6.33 -14.62
C LEU A 45 6.02 7.71 -15.31
N ALA A 46 5.48 8.75 -14.68
CA ALA A 46 5.50 10.12 -15.21
C ALA A 46 6.92 10.66 -15.38
N THR A 47 7.86 10.21 -14.55
CA THR A 47 9.30 10.55 -14.66
C THR A 47 10.08 9.66 -15.63
N GLY A 48 9.40 8.76 -16.36
CA GLY A 48 10.01 7.83 -17.31
C GLY A 48 10.74 6.65 -16.66
N ARG A 49 10.54 6.43 -15.36
CA ARG A 49 11.13 5.30 -14.62
C ARG A 49 10.16 4.12 -14.65
N ARG A 50 10.72 2.90 -14.71
CA ARG A 50 9.92 1.69 -14.45
C ARG A 50 9.57 1.65 -12.97
N THR A 51 8.39 1.14 -12.65
CA THR A 51 8.03 1.00 -11.25
C THR A 51 8.86 -0.07 -10.55
N THR A 52 9.33 0.25 -9.35
CA THR A 52 9.98 -0.70 -8.43
C THR A 52 9.03 -1.20 -7.35
N TYR A 53 7.82 -0.63 -7.26
CA TYR A 53 6.81 -1.01 -6.28
C TYR A 53 6.17 -2.34 -6.67
N LEU A 54 5.96 -3.20 -5.67
CA LEU A 54 5.36 -4.53 -5.81
C LEU A 54 4.00 -4.62 -5.09
N GLY A 55 3.75 -3.75 -4.11
CA GLY A 55 2.51 -3.73 -3.34
C GLY A 55 2.66 -3.01 -2.00
N ILE A 56 1.60 -3.04 -1.20
CA ILE A 56 1.55 -2.54 0.18
C ILE A 56 1.00 -3.65 1.07
N ASP A 57 1.71 -3.97 2.15
CA ASP A 57 1.20 -4.78 3.24
C ASP A 57 0.53 -3.91 4.28
N ILE A 58 -0.68 -4.30 4.66
CA ILE A 58 -1.45 -3.64 5.70
C ILE A 58 -1.39 -4.51 6.94
N SER A 59 -0.79 -4.02 8.03
CA SER A 59 -0.72 -4.76 9.29
C SER A 59 -1.35 -4.02 10.46
N ASP A 60 -1.62 -4.75 11.53
CA ASP A 60 -1.98 -4.17 12.84
C ASP A 60 -0.75 -3.79 13.68
N ASP A 61 -1.00 -3.22 14.86
CA ASP A 61 0.02 -2.84 15.85
C ASP A 61 0.88 -4.02 16.35
N LEU A 62 0.45 -5.28 16.12
CA LEU A 62 1.20 -6.47 16.48
C LEU A 62 2.09 -6.97 15.33
N GLY A 63 2.07 -6.29 14.18
CA GLY A 63 2.79 -6.68 12.98
C GLY A 63 2.10 -7.81 12.21
N THR A 64 0.84 -8.13 12.52
CA THR A 64 0.08 -9.15 11.78
C THR A 64 -0.40 -8.54 10.47
N VAL A 65 0.03 -9.09 9.33
CA VAL A 65 -0.48 -8.66 8.02
C VAL A 65 -1.94 -9.07 7.88
N LEU A 66 -2.82 -8.08 7.76
CA LEU A 66 -4.27 -8.22 7.65
C LEU A 66 -4.75 -8.18 6.19
N ALA A 67 -4.06 -7.43 5.33
CA ALA A 67 -4.36 -7.34 3.90
C ALA A 67 -3.10 -7.03 3.09
N VAL A 68 -3.18 -7.31 1.79
CA VAL A 68 -2.13 -7.02 0.81
C VAL A 68 -2.78 -6.35 -0.39
N VAL A 69 -2.24 -5.20 -0.79
CA VAL A 69 -2.61 -4.51 -2.03
C VAL A 69 -1.49 -4.69 -3.03
N THR A 70 -1.75 -5.34 -4.16
CA THR A 70 -0.78 -5.54 -5.24
C THR A 70 -0.81 -4.40 -6.25
N VAL A 71 0.20 -4.35 -7.12
CA VAL A 71 0.19 -3.44 -8.29
C VAL A 71 -1.03 -3.69 -9.16
N ASP A 72 -1.40 -4.96 -9.38
CA ASP A 72 -2.57 -5.32 -10.18
C ASP A 72 -3.85 -4.78 -9.55
N ASP A 73 -3.99 -4.89 -8.21
CA ASP A 73 -5.11 -4.27 -7.49
C ASP A 73 -5.17 -2.75 -7.70
N ALA A 74 -4.02 -2.06 -7.68
CA ALA A 74 -3.97 -0.61 -7.85
C ALA A 74 -4.32 -0.13 -9.26
N ILE A 75 -4.03 -0.93 -10.29
CA ILE A 75 -4.25 -0.53 -11.70
C ILE A 75 -5.56 -1.06 -12.29
N ASP A 76 -6.17 -2.09 -11.69
CA ASP A 76 -7.44 -2.64 -12.15
C ASP A 76 -8.62 -1.72 -11.79
N ARG A 77 -9.21 -1.13 -12.84
CA ARG A 77 -10.34 -0.18 -12.80
C ARG A 77 -11.73 -0.81 -12.63
N ASN A 78 -11.85 -2.08 -12.29
CA ASN A 78 -13.15 -2.75 -12.09
C ASN A 78 -13.14 -3.65 -10.85
N VAL A 79 -13.65 -3.11 -9.73
CA VAL A 79 -14.42 -3.85 -8.72
C VAL A 79 -15.71 -3.07 -8.49
#